data_AF-A0A397UTL9-F1
#
_entry.id   AF-A0A397UTL9-F1
#
_cell.length_a   1.000
_cell.length_b   1.000
_cell.length_c   1.000
_cell.angle_alpha   90.00
_cell.angle_beta   90.00
_cell.angle_gamma   90.00
#
_symmetry.space_group_name_H-M   'P 1'
#
loop_
_entity.id
_entity.type
_entity.pdbx_description
1 polymer ?
#
loop_
_entity_poly.entity_id
_entity_poly.type
_entity_poly.pdbx_seq_one_letter_code
_entity_poly.pdbx_strand_id
1 'polypeptide(L)' 'MVKKTHLEIPVLADTMDDTFLKLYSPWPFRFFVVVDGILKLVGMPKEACYDTTDLVECLNNLLCS' A
#
# COMPACT_ATOMS: atom_id res chain seq x y z
N MET A 1 -2.66 13.93 -8.71
CA MET A 1 -2.82 15.01 -7.71
C MET A 1 -4.04 14.74 -6.85
N VAL A 2 -3.85 14.43 -5.57
CA VAL A 2 -4.97 14.41 -4.61
C VAL A 2 -5.22 15.87 -4.22
N LYS A 3 -6.16 16.54 -4.90
CA LYS A 3 -6.42 18.00 -4.85
C LYS A 3 -6.48 18.60 -3.44
N LYS A 4 -6.88 17.80 -2.43
CA LYS A 4 -7.02 18.23 -1.03
C LYS A 4 -5.72 18.20 -0.22
N THR A 5 -4.70 17.47 -0.65
CA THR A 5 -3.48 17.21 0.14
C THR A 5 -2.22 17.85 -0.41
N HIS A 6 -2.27 18.42 -1.63
CA HIS A 6 -1.09 18.86 -2.40
C HIS A 6 -0.01 17.78 -2.60
N LEU A 7 -0.30 16.52 -2.25
CA LEU A 7 0.60 15.41 -2.48
C LEU A 7 0.53 15.00 -3.96
N GLU A 8 1.69 15.01 -4.59
CA GLU A 8 1.92 14.35 -5.87
C GLU A 8 2.13 12.86 -5.63
N ILE A 9 1.02 12.16 -5.42
CA ILE A 9 1.03 10.70 -5.38
C ILE A 9 1.08 10.21 -6.83
N PRO A 10 2.15 9.50 -7.25
CA PRO A 10 2.19 8.88 -8.56
C PRO A 10 1.09 7.82 -8.63
N VAL A 11 0.25 7.92 -9.66
CA VAL A 11 -0.75 6.90 -9.96
C VAL A 11 -0.23 6.13 -11.17
N LEU A 12 0.01 4.86 -10.97
CA LEU A 12 0.50 3.95 -11.99
C LEU A 12 -0.59 2.92 -12.30
N ALA A 13 -0.65 2.48 -13.56
CA ALA A 13 -1.44 1.31 -13.94
C ALA A 13 -0.50 0.10 -14.01
N ASP A 14 -1.00 -1.07 -13.62
CA ASP A 14 -0.29 -2.32 -13.95
C ASP A 14 -0.19 -2.45 -15.47
N THR A 15 0.84 -3.15 -15.91
CA THR A 15 0.99 -3.55 -17.30
C THR A 15 -0.13 -4.51 -17.72
N MET A 16 -0.38 -4.62 -19.03
CA MET A 16 -1.35 -5.59 -19.58
C MET A 16 -0.97 -7.06 -19.30
N ASP A 17 0.26 -7.33 -18.89
CA ASP A 17 0.72 -8.65 -18.47
C ASP A 17 0.29 -9.01 -17.04
N ASP A 18 -0.38 -8.10 -16.33
CA ASP A 18 -0.86 -8.27 -14.95
C ASP A 18 0.27 -8.65 -13.97
N THR A 19 1.48 -8.14 -14.19
CA THR A 19 2.66 -8.53 -13.42
C THR A 19 2.52 -8.16 -11.94
N PHE A 20 2.04 -6.96 -11.63
CA PHE A 20 1.82 -6.54 -10.24
C PHE A 20 0.66 -7.33 -9.60
N LEU A 21 -0.44 -7.53 -10.33
CA LEU A 21 -1.56 -8.34 -9.87
C LEU A 21 -1.12 -9.75 -9.47
N LYS A 22 -0.34 -10.43 -10.34
CA LYS A 22 0.14 -11.80 -10.11
C LYS A 22 1.12 -11.90 -8.94
N LEU A 23 2.06 -10.96 -8.83
CA LEU A 23 3.10 -11.01 -7.79
C LEU A 23 2.58 -10.57 -6.41
N TYR A 24 1.73 -9.55 -6.35
CA TYR A 24 1.33 -8.91 -5.10
C TYR A 24 -0.09 -9.28 -4.65
N SER A 25 -0.91 -9.85 -5.53
CA SER A 25 -2.31 -10.21 -5.26
C SER A 25 -3.08 -9.08 -4.54
N PRO A 26 -3.10 -7.84 -5.08
CA PRO A 26 -3.63 -6.66 -4.39
C PRO A 26 -5.16 -6.63 -4.25
N TRP A 27 -5.88 -7.60 -4.84
CA TRP A 27 -7.34 -7.62 -4.85
C TRP A 27 -7.92 -7.92 -3.45
N PRO A 28 -9.05 -7.29 -3.04
CA PRO A 28 -9.80 -6.24 -3.76
C PRO A 28 -9.13 -4.86 -3.70
N PHE A 29 -8.43 -4.56 -2.61
CA PHE A 29 -7.47 -3.47 -2.49
C PHE A 29 -6.56 -3.77 -1.30
N ARG A 30 -5.29 -3.41 -1.41
CA ARG A 30 -4.26 -3.81 -0.44
C ARG A 30 -3.19 -2.75 -0.30
N PHE A 31 -2.74 -2.54 0.94
CA PHE A 31 -1.61 -1.68 1.25
C PHE A 31 -0.34 -2.51 1.39
N PHE A 32 0.77 -1.96 0.90
CA PHE A 32 2.09 -2.54 1.05
C PHE A 32 3.04 -1.46 1.54
N VAL A 33 3.95 -1.82 2.44
CA VAL A 33 5.06 -0.94 2.84
C VAL A 33 6.36 -1.65 2.44
N VAL A 34 7.16 -0.99 1.61
CA VAL A 34 8.46 -1.50 1.15
C VAL A 34 9.52 -0.46 1.53
N VAL A 35 10.57 -0.91 2.21
CA VAL A 35 11.71 -0.07 2.64
C VAL A 35 12.99 -0.78 2.23
N ASP A 36 13.86 -0.10 1.48
CA ASP A 36 15.13 -0.65 0.98
C ASP A 36 14.98 -2.01 0.26
N GLY A 37 13.91 -2.16 -0.53
CA GLY A 37 13.59 -3.39 -1.24
C GLY A 37 13.00 -4.51 -0.38
N ILE A 38 12.81 -4.28 0.92
CA ILE A 38 12.25 -5.26 1.87
C ILE A 38 10.76 -4.96 2.09
N LEU A 39 9.92 -5.97 1.89
CA LEU A 39 8.49 -5.91 2.21
C LEU A 39 8.30 -5.93 3.73
N LYS A 40 7.89 -4.79 4.30
CA LYS A 40 7.67 -4.59 5.75
C LYS A 40 6.23 -4.82 6.17
N LEU A 41 5.27 -4.58 5.28
CA LEU A 41 3.84 -4.79 5.55
C LEU A 41 3.12 -5.31 4.31
N VAL A 42 2.21 -6.25 4.54
CA VAL A 42 1.13 -6.66 3.65
C VAL A 42 -0.17 -6.45 4.41
N GLY A 43 -0.91 -5.38 4.10
CA GLY A 43 -2.15 -5.05 4.80
C GLY A 43 -3.24 -6.08 4.49
N MET A 44 -3.88 -6.64 5.51
CA MET A 44 -4.99 -7.58 5.32
C MET A 44 -6.32 -6.86 5.57
N PRO A 45 -7.34 -7.06 4.71
CA PRO A 45 -8.67 -6.52 4.98
C PRO A 45 -9.24 -7.19 6.24
N LYS A 46 -9.94 -6.41 7.06
CA LYS A 46 -10.64 -6.89 8.26
C LYS A 46 -12.14 -6.67 8.06
N GLU A 47 -12.94 -7.70 8.32
CA GLU A 47 -14.42 -7.63 8.20
C GLU A 47 -14.92 -7.22 6.80
N ALA A 48 -14.21 -7.62 5.74
CA ALA A 48 -14.47 -7.18 4.37
C ALA A 48 -14.40 -5.65 4.14
N CYS A 49 -13.87 -4.92 5.11
CA CYS A 49 -13.56 -3.50 5.05
C CYS A 49 -12.04 -3.29 5.06
N TYR A 50 -11.61 -2.11 4.60
CA TYR A 50 -10.22 -1.71 4.72
C TYR A 50 -9.98 -1.11 6.09
N ASP A 51 -9.06 -1.71 6.84
CA ASP A 51 -8.52 -1.17 8.08
C ASP A 51 -7.10 -0.67 7.82
N THR A 52 -6.84 0.59 8.12
CA THR A 52 -5.51 1.21 7.97
C THR A 52 -4.70 1.19 9.27
N THR A 53 -5.20 0.57 10.34
CA THR A 53 -4.52 0.53 11.65
C THR A 53 -3.09 -0.01 11.51
N ASP A 54 -2.93 -1.19 10.90
CA ASP A 54 -1.64 -1.84 10.73
C ASP A 54 -0.69 -1.01 9.83
N LEU A 55 -1.25 -0.29 8.85
CA LEU A 55 -0.51 0.64 7.99
C LEU A 55 0.03 1.82 8.78
N VAL A 56 -0.83 2.48 9.56
CA VAL A 56 -0.46 3.65 10.37
C VAL A 56 0.57 3.26 11.43
N GLU A 57 0.40 2.12 12.09
CA GLU A 57 1.35 1.60 13.07
C GLU A 57 2.71 1.31 12.44
N CYS A 58 2.74 0.64 11.28
CA CYS A 58 3.97 0.38 10.54
C CYS A 58 4.70 1.67 10.16
N LEU A 59 3.97 2.68 9.65
CA LEU A 59 4.55 3.98 9.29
C LEU A 59 5.07 4.74 10.51
N ASN A 60 4.35 4.74 11.63
CA ASN A 60 4.80 5.39 12.86
C ASN A 60 6.10 4.75 13.38
N ASN A 61 6.21 3.43 13.36
CA ASN A 61 7.42 2.73 13.77
C ASN A 61 8.62 3.05 12.85
N LEU A 62 8.38 3.28 11.56
CA LEU A 62 9.43 3.59 10.57
C LEU A 62 9.85 5.08 10.55
N LEU A 63 8.94 6.00 10.85
CA LEU A 63 9.16 7.45 10.71
C LEU A 63 9.46 8.16 12.03
N CYS A 64 9.02 7.60 13.16
CA CYS A 64 9.22 8.17 14.49
C CYS A 64 10.36 7.49 15.27
N SER A 65 11.17 6.66 14.60
CA SER A 65 12.39 6.05 15.14
C SER A 65 13.62 6.94 15.01
#